data_AF-A0A4Q6B5V3-F1
#
_entry.id   AF-A0A4Q6B5V3-F1
#
_cell.length_a   1.000
_cell.length_b   1.000
_cell.length_c   1.000
_cell.angle_alpha   90.00
_cell.angle_beta   90.00
_cell.angle_gamma   90.00
#
_symmetry.space_group_name_H-M   'P 1'
#
loop_
_entity.id
_entity.type
_entity.pdbx_description
1 polymer ?
#
loop_
_entity_poly.entity_id
_entity_poly.type
_entity_poly.pdbx_seq_one_letter_code
_entity_poly.pdbx_strand_id
1 'polypeptide(L)'
;MPRRTGRQRLKRADPRSPLDELKGGNGYLNVVSDLGVLSRMLRARWDAVQGRTAVQESELAEAQQLVETITVAHATRARASDEKSAAGSDRQRAYTLLVMAYEEARRATRWLRHYEDDVDTYLPSLWSGRSAKRNGAVVVAPVDTPVDDAPIVPDGDQPIVPLGDSPVVPLHG
;
A
#
# COMPACT_ATOMS: atom_id res chain seq x y z
N MET A 1 10.43 57.91 -45.51
CA MET A 1 9.36 57.24 -44.73
C MET A 1 9.82 55.84 -44.32
N PRO A 2 10.46 55.65 -43.14
CA PRO A 2 10.90 54.33 -42.70
C PRO A 2 9.86 53.66 -41.79
N ARG A 3 9.57 52.38 -42.06
CA ARG A 3 8.65 51.53 -41.28
C ARG A 3 9.35 51.07 -40.00
N ARG A 4 8.77 51.38 -38.83
CA ARG A 4 9.21 50.89 -37.52
C ARG A 4 8.76 49.44 -37.33
N THR A 5 9.68 48.51 -37.49
CA THR A 5 9.54 47.09 -37.15
C THR A 5 9.79 46.90 -35.65
N GLY A 6 8.74 46.96 -34.84
CA GLY A 6 8.79 46.65 -33.41
C GLY A 6 8.65 45.15 -33.15
N ARG A 7 9.72 44.35 -33.36
CA ARG A 7 9.78 43.01 -32.77
C ARG A 7 10.04 43.18 -31.27
N GLN A 8 8.98 43.10 -30.48
CA GLN A 8 9.12 42.99 -29.02
C GLN A 8 9.91 41.73 -28.70
N ARG A 9 11.14 41.92 -28.23
CA ARG A 9 11.97 40.87 -27.64
C ARG A 9 11.21 40.35 -26.42
N LEU A 10 10.69 39.12 -26.50
CA LEU A 10 10.25 38.37 -25.33
C LEU A 10 11.40 38.43 -24.31
N LYS A 11 11.18 39.14 -23.20
CA LYS A 11 12.14 39.24 -22.11
C LYS A 11 12.50 37.81 -21.72
N ARG A 12 13.80 37.50 -21.73
CA ARG A 12 14.33 36.20 -21.26
C ARG A 12 13.67 35.89 -19.92
N ALA A 13 13.20 34.66 -19.78
CA ALA A 13 12.67 34.14 -18.51
C ALA A 13 13.66 34.51 -17.38
N ASP A 14 13.13 35.14 -16.35
CA ASP A 14 13.86 35.50 -15.14
C ASP A 14 14.47 34.22 -14.54
N PRO A 15 15.77 34.17 -14.17
CA PRO A 15 16.43 33.00 -13.58
C PRO A 15 15.90 32.56 -12.19
N ARG A 16 14.74 33.09 -11.77
CA ARG A 16 13.95 32.65 -10.62
C ARG A 16 12.49 32.47 -11.04
N SER A 17 12.28 31.83 -12.18
CA SER A 17 10.93 31.58 -12.66
C SER A 17 10.32 30.46 -11.84
N PRO A 18 9.06 30.54 -11.40
CA PRO A 18 8.34 29.40 -10.80
C PRO A 18 8.35 28.15 -11.68
N LEU A 19 8.61 28.32 -12.98
CA LEU A 19 8.79 27.22 -13.93
C LEU A 19 10.05 26.37 -13.66
N ASP A 20 11.06 26.93 -13.00
CA ASP A 20 12.28 26.20 -12.62
C ASP A 20 12.02 25.23 -11.45
N GLU A 21 10.90 25.40 -10.73
CA GLU A 21 10.45 24.49 -9.67
C GLU A 21 9.69 23.26 -10.20
N LEU A 22 9.34 23.27 -11.50
CA LEU A 22 8.65 22.14 -12.12
C LEU A 22 9.60 20.94 -12.14
N LYS A 23 9.17 19.86 -11.50
CA LYS A 23 10.00 18.66 -11.36
C LYS A 23 10.06 17.88 -12.66
N GLY A 24 8.95 17.80 -13.39
CA GLY A 24 8.83 16.93 -14.54
C GLY A 24 9.07 15.44 -14.22
N GLY A 25 8.93 14.60 -15.24
CA GLY A 25 9.21 13.16 -15.16
C GLY A 25 8.02 12.28 -14.73
N ASN A 26 8.28 10.97 -14.65
CA ASN A 26 7.27 9.95 -14.36
C ASN A 26 7.08 9.81 -12.84
N GLY A 27 6.01 10.43 -12.31
CA GLY A 27 5.59 10.23 -10.94
C GLY A 27 4.33 11.04 -10.60
N TYR A 28 3.30 10.39 -10.06
CA TYR A 28 2.03 11.06 -9.75
C TYR A 28 2.19 12.26 -8.80
N LEU A 29 3.09 12.18 -7.82
CA LEU A 29 3.37 13.31 -6.92
C LEU A 29 4.10 14.46 -7.59
N ASN A 30 4.96 14.18 -8.57
CA ASN A 30 5.61 15.25 -9.35
C ASN A 30 4.55 15.97 -10.19
N VAL A 31 3.63 15.23 -10.83
CA VAL A 31 2.51 15.81 -11.57
C VAL A 31 1.62 16.67 -10.66
N VAL A 32 1.31 16.20 -9.45
CA VAL A 32 0.52 16.97 -8.47
C VAL A 32 1.26 18.23 -8.01
N SER A 33 2.57 18.13 -7.74
CA SER A 33 3.41 19.28 -7.40
C SER A 33 3.43 20.31 -8.52
N ASP A 34 3.65 19.86 -9.76
CA ASP A 34 3.71 20.70 -10.95
C ASP A 34 2.34 21.35 -11.22
N LEU A 35 1.24 20.62 -11.05
CA LEU A 35 -0.12 21.16 -11.14
C LEU A 35 -0.33 22.30 -10.13
N GLY A 36 0.14 22.15 -8.89
CA GLY A 36 0.03 23.17 -7.85
C GLY A 36 0.90 24.41 -8.09
N VAL A 37 2.04 24.28 -8.79
CA VAL A 37 2.87 25.40 -9.22
C VAL A 37 2.20 26.13 -10.38
N LEU A 38 1.73 25.38 -11.38
CA LEU A 38 1.06 25.93 -12.55
C LEU A 38 -0.25 26.64 -12.20
N SER A 39 -1.12 26.04 -11.38
CA SER A 39 -2.40 26.64 -10.98
C SER A 39 -2.18 28.00 -10.29
N ARG A 40 -1.20 28.07 -9.39
CA ARG A 40 -0.85 29.27 -8.63
C ARG A 40 -0.27 30.35 -9.54
N MET A 41 0.59 29.96 -10.48
CA MET A 41 1.20 30.88 -11.44
C MET A 41 0.15 31.46 -12.42
N LEU A 42 -0.75 30.62 -12.93
CA LEU A 42 -1.84 31.08 -13.80
C LEU A 42 -2.77 32.05 -13.07
N ARG A 43 -3.13 31.73 -11.82
CA ARG A 43 -3.99 32.60 -11.00
C ARG A 43 -3.35 33.94 -10.67
N ALA A 44 -2.06 33.95 -10.36
CA ALA A 44 -1.31 35.18 -10.07
C ALA A 44 -1.22 36.14 -11.28
N ARG A 45 -1.43 35.64 -12.51
CA ARG A 45 -1.40 36.43 -13.74
C ARG A 45 -2.70 36.36 -14.52
N TRP A 46 -3.81 36.10 -13.82
CA TRP A 46 -5.09 35.81 -14.45
C TRP A 46 -5.53 36.94 -15.39
N ASP A 47 -5.43 38.20 -14.98
CA ASP A 47 -5.77 39.38 -15.80
C ASP A 47 -5.06 39.42 -17.17
N ALA A 48 -3.87 38.83 -17.27
CA ALA A 48 -3.10 38.79 -18.51
C ALA A 48 -3.36 37.54 -19.38
N VAL A 49 -3.98 36.51 -18.80
CA VAL A 49 -4.20 35.17 -19.39
C VAL A 49 -5.68 34.96 -19.75
N GLN A 50 -6.59 35.57 -18.99
CA GLN A 50 -8.03 35.47 -19.19
C GLN A 50 -8.41 35.88 -20.62
N GLY A 51 -9.19 35.03 -21.29
CA GLY A 51 -9.60 35.23 -22.69
C GLY A 51 -8.55 34.88 -23.74
N ARG A 52 -7.33 34.48 -23.34
CA ARG A 52 -6.28 33.97 -24.25
C ARG A 52 -6.10 32.45 -24.18
N THR A 53 -6.75 31.81 -23.22
CA THR A 53 -6.72 30.36 -23.00
C THR A 53 -8.14 29.85 -22.81
N ALA A 54 -8.35 28.55 -23.03
CA ALA A 54 -9.63 27.88 -22.77
C ALA A 54 -9.87 27.56 -21.29
N VAL A 55 -8.86 27.79 -20.44
CA VAL A 55 -8.92 27.52 -19.00
C VAL A 55 -9.83 28.56 -18.34
N GLN A 56 -10.63 28.13 -17.36
CA GLN A 56 -11.51 28.95 -16.54
C GLN A 56 -10.92 29.16 -15.14
N GLU A 57 -11.34 30.23 -14.46
CA GLU A 57 -10.86 30.50 -13.10
C GLU A 57 -11.36 29.44 -12.09
N SER A 58 -12.56 28.90 -12.32
CA SER A 58 -13.11 27.78 -11.53
C SER A 58 -12.21 26.55 -11.61
N GLU A 59 -11.73 26.20 -12.80
CA GLU A 59 -10.83 25.06 -13.01
C GLU A 59 -9.50 25.24 -12.27
N LEU A 60 -8.98 26.48 -12.14
CA LEU A 60 -7.79 26.75 -11.34
C LEU A 60 -8.04 26.56 -9.83
N ALA A 61 -9.24 26.88 -9.36
CA ALA A 61 -9.63 26.63 -7.97
C ALA A 61 -9.79 25.13 -7.70
N GLU A 62 -10.43 24.40 -8.60
CA GLU A 62 -10.57 22.95 -8.55
C GLU A 62 -9.22 22.24 -8.58
N ALA A 63 -8.31 22.66 -9.47
CA ALA A 63 -6.95 22.14 -9.52
C ALA A 63 -6.22 22.31 -8.18
N GLN A 64 -6.37 23.46 -7.52
CA GLN A 64 -5.77 23.70 -6.21
C GLN A 64 -6.33 22.75 -5.13
N GLN A 65 -7.65 22.51 -5.14
CA GLN A 65 -8.30 21.57 -4.21
C GLN A 65 -7.87 20.12 -4.47
N LEU A 66 -7.71 19.74 -5.74
CA LEU A 66 -7.21 18.43 -6.13
C LEU A 66 -5.78 18.20 -5.63
N VAL A 67 -4.91 19.21 -5.76
CA VAL A 67 -3.53 19.15 -5.26
C VAL A 67 -3.53 18.86 -3.75
N GLU A 68 -4.28 19.63 -2.97
CA GLU A 68 -4.39 19.44 -1.52
C GLU A 68 -4.94 18.05 -1.17
N THR A 69 -6.05 17.65 -1.80
CA THR A 69 -6.70 16.36 -1.56
C THR A 69 -5.74 15.19 -1.81
N ILE A 70 -5.05 15.20 -2.95
CA ILE A 70 -4.13 14.12 -3.33
C ILE A 70 -2.90 14.12 -2.41
N THR A 71 -2.34 15.29 -2.08
CA THR A 71 -1.19 15.39 -1.17
C THR A 71 -1.53 14.85 0.23
N VAL A 72 -2.70 15.20 0.77
CA VAL A 72 -3.15 14.70 2.08
C VAL A 72 -3.37 13.19 2.02
N ALA A 73 -4.12 12.69 1.04
CA ALA A 73 -4.37 11.26 0.88
C ALA A 73 -3.07 10.45 0.74
N HIS A 74 -2.09 10.96 0.00
CA HIS A 74 -0.79 10.35 -0.13
C HIS A 74 -0.02 10.34 1.19
N ALA A 75 0.00 11.46 1.93
CA ALA A 75 0.67 11.55 3.22
C ALA A 75 0.08 10.56 4.25
N THR A 76 -1.24 10.47 4.33
CA THR A 76 -1.93 9.50 5.20
C THR A 76 -1.58 8.06 4.83
N ARG A 77 -1.55 7.74 3.54
CA ARG A 77 -1.17 6.40 3.05
C ARG A 77 0.26 6.05 3.40
N ALA A 78 1.21 6.97 3.18
CA ALA A 78 2.62 6.76 3.47
C ALA A 78 2.82 6.44 4.96
N ARG A 79 2.21 7.24 5.83
CA ARG A 79 2.26 7.00 7.29
C ARG A 79 1.72 5.63 7.69
N ALA A 80 0.59 5.22 7.14
CA ALA A 80 0.02 3.90 7.43
C ALA A 80 0.91 2.74 6.96
N SER A 81 1.67 2.93 5.88
CA SER A 81 2.67 1.95 5.42
C SER A 81 3.85 1.86 6.40
N ASP A 82 4.35 3.00 6.87
CA ASP A 82 5.46 3.06 7.82
C ASP A 82 5.11 2.42 9.16
N GLU A 83 3.90 2.68 9.68
CA GLU A 83 3.40 2.06 10.91
C GLU A 83 3.30 0.53 10.79
N LYS A 84 2.83 0.02 9.64
CA LYS A 84 2.80 -1.43 9.38
C LYS A 84 4.20 -2.04 9.32
N SER A 85 5.15 -1.34 8.70
CA SER A 85 6.55 -1.78 8.62
C SER A 85 7.18 -1.85 10.01
N ALA A 86 6.98 -0.82 10.84
CA ALA A 86 7.46 -0.79 12.21
C ALA A 86 6.89 -1.95 13.05
N ALA A 87 5.57 -2.18 12.99
CA ALA A 87 4.92 -3.29 13.70
C ALA A 87 5.46 -4.67 13.24
N GLY A 88 5.79 -4.81 11.96
CA GLY A 88 6.45 -6.02 11.44
C GLY A 88 7.84 -6.22 12.03
N SER A 89 8.65 -5.16 12.09
CA SER A 89 9.99 -5.19 12.68
C SER A 89 9.94 -5.53 14.18
N ASP A 90 9.03 -4.92 14.92
CA ASP A 90 8.85 -5.18 16.35
C ASP A 90 8.41 -6.62 16.61
N ARG A 91 7.48 -7.15 15.81
CA ARG A 91 7.09 -8.57 15.89
C ARG A 91 8.28 -9.49 15.65
N GLN A 92 9.12 -9.19 14.66
CA GLN A 92 10.30 -10.00 14.36
C GLN A 92 11.30 -9.97 15.51
N ARG A 93 11.55 -8.79 16.11
CA ARG A 93 12.42 -8.65 17.29
C ARG A 93 11.87 -9.39 18.50
N ALA A 94 10.59 -9.22 18.79
CA ALA A 94 9.91 -9.90 19.90
C ALA A 94 9.94 -11.43 19.73
N TYR A 95 9.73 -11.93 18.51
CA TYR A 95 9.84 -13.35 18.20
C TYR A 95 11.25 -13.88 18.44
N THR A 96 12.29 -13.16 17.98
CA THR A 96 13.68 -13.55 18.23
C THR A 96 13.99 -13.58 19.73
N LEU A 97 13.58 -12.56 20.49
CA LEU A 97 13.77 -12.52 21.94
C LEU A 97 13.07 -13.68 22.65
N LEU A 98 11.83 -13.98 22.25
CA LEU A 98 11.07 -15.12 22.79
C LEU A 98 11.81 -16.44 22.53
N VAL A 99 12.21 -16.69 21.28
CA VAL A 99 12.90 -17.93 20.91
C VAL A 99 14.22 -18.08 21.67
N MET A 100 15.02 -17.01 21.75
CA MET A 100 16.28 -17.03 22.48
C MET A 100 16.07 -17.31 23.97
N ALA A 101 15.12 -16.61 24.61
CA ALA A 101 14.81 -16.81 26.03
C ALA A 101 14.27 -18.22 26.31
N TYR A 102 13.41 -18.73 25.43
CA TYR A 102 12.87 -20.08 25.53
C TYR A 102 13.96 -21.14 25.43
N GLU A 103 14.87 -21.01 24.47
CA GLU A 103 15.99 -21.94 24.32
C GLU A 103 16.95 -21.90 25.50
N GLU A 104 17.22 -20.73 26.06
CA GLU A 104 18.05 -20.61 27.26
C GLU A 104 17.37 -21.26 28.47
N ALA A 105 16.07 -21.04 28.66
CA ALA A 105 15.30 -21.69 29.73
C ALA A 105 15.29 -23.22 29.57
N ARG A 106 15.14 -23.72 28.34
CA ARG A 106 15.20 -25.16 28.05
C ARG A 106 16.58 -25.74 28.31
N ARG A 107 17.65 -25.03 27.94
CA ARG A 107 19.04 -25.43 28.24
C ARG A 107 19.29 -25.48 29.75
N ALA A 108 18.90 -24.44 30.49
CA ALA A 108 19.05 -24.38 31.94
C ALA A 108 18.30 -25.52 32.63
N THR A 109 17.08 -25.82 32.19
CA THR A 109 16.28 -26.92 32.74
C THR A 109 16.90 -28.28 32.43
N ARG A 110 17.45 -28.47 31.23
CA ARG A 110 18.18 -29.70 30.88
C ARG A 110 19.43 -29.90 31.74
N TRP A 111 20.13 -28.84 32.07
CA TRP A 111 21.28 -28.92 32.98
C TRP A 111 20.85 -29.29 34.40
N LEU A 112 19.79 -28.66 34.92
CA LEU A 112 19.28 -28.92 36.27
C LEU A 112 18.68 -30.33 36.40
N ARG A 113 18.02 -30.82 35.36
CA ARG A 113 17.30 -32.12 35.33
C ARG A 113 17.97 -33.16 34.46
N HIS A 114 19.31 -33.18 34.47
CA HIS A 114 20.05 -34.01 33.53
C HIS A 114 19.94 -35.52 33.83
N TYR A 115 19.53 -35.91 35.05
CA TYR A 115 19.37 -37.32 35.41
C TYR A 115 17.97 -37.87 35.09
N GLU A 116 16.97 -36.99 35.01
CA GLU A 116 15.55 -37.36 34.88
C GLU A 116 15.09 -37.48 33.41
N ASP A 117 15.84 -36.89 32.47
CA ASP A 117 15.59 -36.92 31.01
C ASP A 117 14.14 -36.57 30.58
N ASP A 118 13.41 -35.80 31.39
CA ASP A 118 11.99 -35.48 31.18
C ASP A 118 11.74 -34.02 30.79
N VAL A 119 12.80 -33.30 30.41
CA VAL A 119 12.79 -31.87 30.06
C VAL A 119 11.78 -31.55 28.96
N ASP A 120 11.66 -32.43 27.96
CA ASP A 120 10.78 -32.23 26.82
C ASP A 120 9.28 -32.31 27.19
N THR A 121 8.95 -32.85 28.37
CA THR A 121 7.59 -32.83 28.93
C THR A 121 7.18 -31.43 29.41
N TYR A 122 8.13 -30.67 29.97
CA TYR A 122 7.87 -29.35 30.55
C TYR A 122 8.20 -28.21 29.59
N LEU A 123 9.25 -28.37 28.79
CA LEU A 123 9.74 -27.41 27.80
C LEU A 123 9.91 -28.11 26.44
N PRO A 124 8.80 -28.39 25.74
CA PRO A 124 8.85 -29.03 24.43
C PRO A 124 9.60 -28.14 23.43
N SER A 125 10.28 -28.74 22.45
CA SER A 125 10.95 -27.93 21.41
C SER A 125 9.92 -27.17 20.54
N LEU A 126 10.19 -25.90 20.23
CA LEU A 126 9.36 -25.07 19.33
C LEU A 126 9.38 -25.52 17.86
N TRP A 127 10.21 -26.51 17.54
CA TRP A 127 10.41 -27.08 16.21
C TRP A 127 9.94 -28.53 16.09
N SER A 128 9.42 -29.12 17.18
CA SER A 128 8.80 -30.46 17.11
C SER A 128 7.67 -30.46 16.07
N GLY A 129 7.62 -31.51 15.24
CA GLY A 129 6.65 -31.63 14.14
C GLY A 129 6.93 -30.80 12.88
N ARG A 130 7.93 -29.92 12.85
CA ARG A 130 8.22 -29.06 11.68
C ARG A 130 9.01 -29.77 10.56
N SER A 131 9.64 -30.92 10.84
CA SER A 131 10.53 -31.64 9.90
C SER A 131 9.93 -32.89 9.23
N ALA A 132 8.65 -33.19 9.41
CA ALA A 132 8.07 -34.46 8.97
C ALA A 132 7.54 -34.51 7.52
N LYS A 133 7.92 -33.58 6.63
CA LYS A 133 7.61 -33.65 5.18
C LYS A 133 8.86 -33.62 4.31
N ARG A 134 9.73 -34.58 4.52
CA ARG A 134 10.74 -35.01 3.54
C ARG A 134 11.25 -36.39 3.92
N ASN A 135 10.43 -37.40 3.63
CA ASN A 135 10.83 -38.76 3.29
C ASN A 135 9.55 -39.55 3.00
N GLY A 136 9.19 -39.60 1.72
CA GLY A 136 8.24 -40.58 1.21
C GLY A 136 8.89 -41.95 1.28
N ALA A 137 8.64 -42.67 2.36
CA ALA A 137 8.66 -44.12 2.39
C ALA A 137 7.37 -44.54 3.11
N VAL A 138 6.27 -44.41 2.37
CA VAL A 138 4.98 -44.97 2.77
C VAL A 138 5.06 -46.46 2.46
N VAL A 139 5.23 -47.30 3.49
CA VAL A 139 4.85 -48.71 3.37
C VAL A 139 3.36 -48.78 3.65
N VAL A 140 2.56 -48.69 2.59
CA VAL A 140 1.13 -49.04 2.63
C VAL A 140 1.01 -50.39 1.92
N ALA A 141 0.50 -51.38 2.66
CA ALA A 141 0.09 -52.67 2.12
C ALA A 141 -1.03 -52.47 1.08
N PRO A 142 -1.07 -53.26 -0.01
CA PRO A 142 -2.00 -53.02 -1.10
C PRO A 142 -3.40 -53.48 -0.70
N VAL A 143 -4.38 -52.59 -0.83
CA VAL A 143 -5.77 -52.96 -1.02
C VAL A 143 -6.22 -52.31 -2.32
N ASP A 144 -6.68 -53.16 -3.23
CA ASP A 144 -7.11 -52.82 -4.58
C ASP A 144 -8.46 -52.09 -4.65
N THR A 145 -8.62 -51.35 -5.74
CA THR A 145 -9.84 -50.84 -6.44
C THR A 145 -10.48 -49.51 -5.99
N PRO A 146 -11.17 -48.78 -6.90
CA PRO A 146 -10.72 -48.33 -8.22
C PRO A 146 -10.95 -46.82 -8.44
N VAL A 147 -10.35 -46.29 -9.51
CA VAL A 147 -10.29 -44.89 -9.94
C VAL A 147 -11.64 -44.38 -10.47
N ASP A 148 -11.99 -43.13 -10.14
CA ASP A 148 -12.80 -42.29 -11.03
C ASP A 148 -12.20 -40.88 -11.10
N ASP A 149 -11.78 -40.51 -12.30
CA ASP A 149 -11.21 -39.22 -12.69
C ASP A 149 -12.31 -38.22 -13.06
N ALA A 150 -12.29 -37.02 -12.49
CA ALA A 150 -12.82 -35.82 -13.15
C ALA A 150 -12.09 -34.55 -12.67
N PRO A 151 -11.59 -33.70 -13.59
CA PRO A 151 -10.93 -32.44 -13.26
C PRO A 151 -11.94 -31.34 -12.87
N ILE A 152 -11.70 -30.68 -11.73
CA ILE A 152 -12.46 -29.50 -11.30
C ILE A 152 -12.04 -28.30 -12.15
N VAL A 153 -12.94 -27.86 -13.04
CA VAL A 153 -12.87 -26.55 -13.71
C VAL A 153 -13.28 -25.47 -12.70
N PRO A 154 -12.51 -24.38 -12.50
CA PRO A 154 -12.96 -23.26 -11.69
C PRO A 154 -13.99 -22.45 -12.48
N ASP A 155 -15.25 -22.54 -12.06
CA ASP A 155 -16.36 -21.82 -12.67
C ASP A 155 -16.35 -20.34 -12.26
N GLY A 156 -16.76 -19.50 -13.21
CA GLY A 156 -16.65 -18.06 -13.16
C GLY A 156 -17.64 -17.34 -12.24
N ASP A 157 -17.23 -16.13 -11.87
CA ASP A 157 -18.01 -14.90 -11.89
C ASP A 157 -19.50 -15.01 -11.55
N GLN A 158 -19.83 -14.81 -10.27
CA GLN A 158 -21.21 -14.55 -9.84
C GLN A 158 -21.36 -13.06 -9.51
N PRO A 159 -22.31 -12.34 -10.14
CA PRO A 159 -22.53 -10.92 -9.86
C PRO A 159 -23.18 -10.72 -8.49
N ILE A 160 -22.74 -9.67 -7.80
CA ILE A 160 -23.28 -9.22 -6.51
C ILE A 160 -24.71 -8.70 -6.71
N VAL A 161 -25.69 -9.34 -6.07
CA VAL A 161 -27.08 -8.87 -6.02
C VAL A 161 -27.22 -7.82 -4.91
N PRO A 162 -27.78 -6.63 -5.16
CA PRO A 162 -27.94 -5.61 -4.11
C PRO A 162 -29.05 -6.00 -3.12
N LEU A 163 -28.75 -5.80 -1.84
CA LEU A 163 -29.60 -6.04 -0.67
C LEU A 163 -30.88 -5.18 -0.76
N GLY A 164 -32.02 -5.82 -1.02
CA GLY A 164 -33.33 -5.18 -1.05
C GLY A 164 -33.87 -4.83 0.35
N ASP A 165 -34.57 -3.71 0.41
CA ASP A 165 -35.22 -3.11 1.58
C ASP A 165 -36.10 -4.09 2.38
N SER A 166 -35.99 -4.01 3.70
CA SER A 166 -36.90 -4.68 4.64
C SER A 166 -38.23 -3.91 4.74
N PRO A 167 -39.40 -4.58 4.72
CA PRO A 167 -40.67 -3.90 4.93
C PRO A 167 -40.89 -3.53 6.39
N VAL A 168 -41.30 -2.28 6.61
CA VAL A 168 -41.77 -1.73 7.89
C VAL A 168 -43.10 -2.38 8.27
N VAL A 169 -43.17 -3.01 9.44
CA VAL A 169 -44.41 -3.56 10.01
C VAL A 169 -45.23 -2.41 10.62
N PRO A 170 -46.53 -2.24 10.27
CA PRO A 170 -47.36 -1.22 10.89
C PRO A 170 -47.89 -1.69 12.26
N LEU A 171 -47.63 -0.90 13.31
CA LEU A 171 -48.32 -1.01 14.60
C LEU A 171 -49.78 -0.58 14.42
N HIS A 172 -50.72 -1.49 14.69
CA HIS A 172 -52.13 -1.18 14.91
C HIS A 172 -52.60 -1.91 16.18
N GLY A 173 -53.31 -1.17 17.05
CA GLY A 173 -54.18 -1.70 18.10
C GLY A 173 -53.59 -1.71 19.49
#